data_AF-A0A109B8Y3-F1
#
_entry.id   AF-A0A109B8Y3-F1
#
_cell.length_a   1.000
_cell.length_b   1.000
_cell.length_c   1.000
_cell.angle_alpha   90.00
_cell.angle_beta   90.00
_cell.angle_gamma   90.00
#
_symmetry.space_group_name_H-M   'P 1'
#
loop_
_entity.id
_entity.type
_entity.pdbx_description
1 polymer ?
#
loop_
_entity_poly.entity_id
_entity_poly.type
_entity_poly.pdbx_seq_one_letter_code
_entity_poly.pdbx_strand_id
1 'polypeptide(L)'
;MLRIYHTALALFILATPAAACVESAGQANGAYQIGTAGWGEADAQFKTEGTDAIFTPQVGTQTARWNAGLETKSVDACATIAMPSSTGDASRSYAGLLFWATDKDNFYQAVISPNGMFTVARKIAGRIVPTPPVNWGQVSTLKLGPNEKNTLRVATDGETVAVSINGTVVARFRGQAPEGMSHVGLVASSAPTGVDTWRISDFKVADAQAQVSANAAADDQQAQSSGAHDHLITGAIASAPVAPGCGTGKVLFDEPFTVHDPNWGEKDDQFSIGDGKATFTPPSGLPALRWNRVFVFGDIDTCVNFELAKNTANATTSYAGLVFWAEDSRNYFQAVLAPNGYFTVARIADGKAVAKRPVPWTKVAAANAGSKKTNTMRLKIVGNAVTVEINGKPAGSFKTEAPRWPSHIGLLAASAESKEGDTWMVSDLRVTAP
;
A
#
# COMPACT_ATOMS: atom_id res chain seq x y z
N MET A 1 -69.24 -7.10 21.88
CA MET A 1 -68.17 -6.40 21.12
C MET A 1 -67.18 -5.83 22.12
N LEU A 2 -66.04 -6.49 22.34
CA LEU A 2 -65.01 -6.08 23.28
C LEU A 2 -63.74 -5.77 22.47
N ARG A 3 -63.35 -4.48 22.39
CA ARG A 3 -62.13 -4.04 21.70
C ARG A 3 -60.97 -4.06 22.69
N ILE A 4 -59.97 -4.90 22.43
CA ILE A 4 -58.70 -4.96 23.15
C ILE A 4 -57.72 -4.06 22.40
N TYR A 5 -57.21 -3.02 23.05
CA TYR A 5 -56.10 -2.20 22.55
C TYR A 5 -54.77 -2.89 22.90
N HIS A 6 -53.92 -3.13 21.90
CA HIS A 6 -52.53 -3.56 22.11
C HIS A 6 -51.64 -2.32 22.19
N THR A 7 -51.05 -2.10 23.35
CA THR A 7 -50.02 -1.09 23.58
C THR A 7 -48.68 -1.65 23.08
N ALA A 8 -48.14 -1.10 22.01
CA ALA A 8 -46.80 -1.44 21.53
C ALA A 8 -45.75 -0.81 22.44
N LEU A 9 -45.00 -1.65 23.15
CA LEU A 9 -43.86 -1.27 23.97
C LEU A 9 -42.64 -1.05 23.05
N ALA A 10 -42.20 0.19 22.89
CA ALA A 10 -41.00 0.54 22.15
C ALA A 10 -39.76 0.09 22.93
N LEU A 11 -39.03 -0.89 22.38
CA LEU A 11 -37.76 -1.36 22.90
C LEU A 11 -36.67 -0.32 22.55
N PHE A 12 -36.18 0.41 23.55
CA PHE A 12 -34.99 1.24 23.41
C PHE A 12 -33.76 0.33 23.31
N ILE A 13 -33.15 0.26 22.12
CA ILE A 13 -31.82 -0.32 21.95
C ILE A 13 -30.83 0.67 22.57
N LEU A 14 -30.33 0.34 23.76
CA LEU A 14 -29.21 1.05 24.38
C LEU A 14 -27.99 0.89 23.48
N ALA A 15 -27.44 2.01 23.01
CA ALA A 15 -26.17 2.04 22.30
C ALA A 15 -25.09 1.44 23.21
N THR A 16 -24.44 0.37 22.74
CA THR A 16 -23.31 -0.25 23.43
C THR A 16 -22.14 0.74 23.52
N PRO A 17 -21.37 0.72 24.62
CA PRO A 17 -20.19 1.57 24.76
C PRO A 17 -19.23 1.30 23.60
N ALA A 18 -18.58 2.37 23.12
CA ALA A 18 -17.54 2.35 22.09
C ALA A 18 -16.70 1.08 22.22
N ALA A 19 -16.68 0.24 21.19
CA ALA A 19 -15.95 -1.01 21.20
C ALA A 19 -14.48 -0.72 21.54
N ALA A 20 -14.11 -0.98 22.79
CA ALA A 20 -12.74 -1.03 23.23
C ALA A 20 -11.99 -2.03 22.34
N CYS A 21 -10.66 -1.97 22.34
CA CYS A 21 -9.81 -3.02 21.81
C CYS A 21 -10.37 -4.42 22.18
N VAL A 22 -11.07 -5.06 21.24
CA VAL A 22 -11.79 -6.31 21.47
C VAL A 22 -10.78 -7.33 21.98
N GLU A 23 -11.13 -8.05 23.03
CA GLU A 23 -10.26 -9.10 23.58
C GLU A 23 -10.14 -10.22 22.55
N SER A 24 -8.97 -10.32 21.93
CA SER A 24 -8.57 -11.43 21.09
C SER A 24 -7.75 -12.41 21.93
N ALA A 25 -7.97 -13.71 21.73
CA ALA A 25 -7.18 -14.75 22.38
C ALA A 25 -5.70 -14.61 21.97
N GLY A 26 -4.78 -14.62 22.96
CA GLY A 26 -3.34 -14.45 22.72
C GLY A 26 -2.81 -13.01 22.84
N GLN A 27 -3.58 -12.10 23.44
CA GLN A 27 -3.16 -10.71 23.66
C GLN A 27 -1.93 -10.55 24.57
N ALA A 28 -0.95 -9.80 24.08
CA ALA A 28 -0.06 -9.06 24.96
C ALA A 28 -0.78 -7.76 25.38
N ASN A 29 -1.34 -7.75 26.59
CA ASN A 29 -1.84 -6.53 27.22
C ASN A 29 -0.64 -5.71 27.68
N GLY A 30 -0.27 -4.70 26.90
CA GLY A 30 0.90 -3.89 27.19
C GLY A 30 0.60 -2.89 28.30
N ALA A 31 0.86 -3.23 29.56
CA ALA A 31 1.31 -2.19 30.48
C ALA A 31 2.53 -1.53 29.84
N TYR A 32 2.57 -0.19 29.75
CA TYR A 32 3.70 0.52 29.16
C TYR A 32 4.95 0.33 30.02
N GLN A 33 5.70 -0.73 29.77
CA GLN A 33 6.96 -1.01 30.44
C GLN A 33 8.04 -0.11 29.84
N ILE A 34 8.55 0.82 30.66
CA ILE A 34 9.71 1.66 30.32
C ILE A 34 10.97 0.78 30.37
N GLY A 35 11.93 1.05 29.48
CA GLY A 35 13.21 0.38 29.43
C GLY A 35 13.53 -0.21 28.06
N THR A 36 14.74 -0.74 27.90
CA THR A 36 15.26 -1.24 26.62
C THR A 36 14.51 -2.46 26.06
N ALA A 37 13.84 -3.23 26.92
CA ALA A 37 13.01 -4.37 26.52
C ALA A 37 11.55 -3.99 26.23
N GLY A 38 11.18 -2.71 26.39
CA GLY A 38 9.82 -2.21 26.22
C GLY A 38 9.78 -0.98 25.33
N TRP A 39 9.27 0.12 25.84
CA TRP A 39 8.99 1.35 25.08
C TRP A 39 10.17 2.34 25.05
N GLY A 40 11.37 1.90 25.42
CA GLY A 40 12.52 2.76 25.64
C GLY A 40 12.45 3.49 26.97
N GLU A 41 13.49 4.28 27.26
CA GLU A 41 13.54 5.11 28.48
C GLU A 41 12.56 6.27 28.39
N ALA A 42 12.04 6.68 29.56
CA ALA A 42 11.30 7.93 29.65
C ALA A 42 12.25 9.11 29.42
N ASP A 43 11.76 10.12 28.74
CA ASP A 43 12.46 11.37 28.48
C ASP A 43 11.48 12.55 28.46
N ALA A 44 11.96 13.73 28.04
CA ALA A 44 11.13 14.93 27.99
C ALA A 44 9.95 14.84 26.98
N GLN A 45 10.00 13.90 26.03
CA GLN A 45 9.01 13.74 24.97
C GLN A 45 8.13 12.49 25.14
N PHE A 46 8.53 11.56 26.01
CA PHE A 46 7.79 10.33 26.30
C PHE A 46 7.91 9.95 27.77
N LYS A 47 6.77 9.73 28.42
CA LYS A 47 6.71 9.15 29.79
C LYS A 47 5.45 8.29 29.94
N THR A 48 5.36 7.57 31.04
CA THR A 48 4.14 6.83 31.40
C THR A 48 3.50 7.42 32.66
N GLU A 49 2.18 7.43 32.69
CA GLU A 49 1.38 7.85 33.85
C GLU A 49 0.28 6.81 34.10
N GLY A 50 0.50 5.94 35.09
CA GLY A 50 -0.39 4.79 35.31
C GLY A 50 -0.37 3.84 34.11
N THR A 51 -1.53 3.65 33.47
CA THR A 51 -1.69 2.81 32.28
C THR A 51 -1.53 3.58 30.97
N ASP A 52 -1.16 4.86 31.02
CA ASP A 52 -1.15 5.73 29.85
C ASP A 52 0.27 6.05 29.41
N ALA A 53 0.49 6.07 28.10
CA ALA A 53 1.66 6.65 27.46
C ALA A 53 1.38 8.12 27.16
N ILE A 54 2.28 9.00 27.59
CA ILE A 54 2.20 10.44 27.39
C ILE A 54 3.30 10.85 26.43
N PHE A 55 2.90 11.37 25.28
CA PHE A 55 3.81 11.95 24.28
C PHE A 55 3.72 13.47 24.33
N THR A 56 4.87 14.12 24.40
CA THR A 56 5.01 15.59 24.36
C THR A 56 6.11 15.96 23.36
N PRO A 57 5.92 15.73 22.04
CA PRO A 57 6.93 16.03 21.04
C PRO A 57 7.31 17.52 21.07
N GLN A 58 8.55 17.83 20.75
CA GLN A 58 8.96 19.24 20.55
C GLN A 58 8.18 19.88 19.41
N VAL A 59 8.06 21.22 19.43
CA VAL A 59 7.38 22.02 18.40
C VAL A 59 7.83 21.63 16.99
N GLY A 60 6.88 21.28 16.12
CA GLY A 60 7.14 20.89 14.73
C GLY A 60 7.88 19.56 14.56
N THR A 61 7.99 18.74 15.61
CA THR A 61 8.65 17.44 15.58
C THR A 61 7.67 16.30 15.82
N GLN A 62 8.12 15.10 15.45
CA GLN A 62 7.44 13.84 15.71
C GLN A 62 8.30 12.99 16.66
N THR A 63 7.64 12.34 17.61
CA THR A 63 8.23 11.32 18.48
C THR A 63 7.58 9.97 18.22
N ALA A 64 8.39 8.95 18.04
CA ALA A 64 7.99 7.56 17.84
C ALA A 64 8.61 6.69 18.94
N ARG A 65 7.85 5.69 19.40
CA ARG A 65 8.31 4.61 20.29
C ARG A 65 7.70 3.31 19.81
N TRP A 66 8.42 2.21 19.92
CA TRP A 66 7.86 0.87 19.68
C TRP A 66 8.26 -0.04 20.82
N ASN A 67 7.50 -1.13 20.98
CA ASN A 67 7.82 -2.14 21.97
C ASN A 67 8.90 -3.07 21.41
N ALA A 68 10.15 -2.85 21.83
CA ALA A 68 11.29 -3.64 21.37
C ALA A 68 11.22 -5.12 21.79
N GLY A 69 10.50 -5.43 22.86
CA GLY A 69 10.29 -6.81 23.33
C GLY A 69 9.16 -7.54 22.61
N LEU A 70 8.46 -6.88 21.68
CA LEU A 70 7.37 -7.47 20.92
C LEU A 70 7.72 -7.50 19.43
N GLU A 71 7.94 -8.70 18.92
CA GLU A 71 8.22 -8.98 17.52
C GLU A 71 7.05 -9.74 16.90
N THR A 72 6.55 -9.26 15.76
CA THR A 72 5.44 -9.91 15.04
C THR A 72 5.66 -9.93 13.53
N LYS A 73 5.12 -10.96 12.86
CA LYS A 73 5.00 -11.01 11.38
C LYS A 73 3.67 -10.45 10.91
N SER A 74 2.63 -10.75 11.66
CA SER A 74 1.28 -10.24 11.48
C SER A 74 0.87 -9.51 12.75
N VAL A 75 0.11 -8.44 12.62
CA VAL A 75 -0.31 -7.65 13.77
C VAL A 75 -1.81 -7.43 13.73
N ASP A 76 -2.44 -7.58 14.89
CA ASP A 76 -3.70 -6.93 15.19
C ASP A 76 -3.48 -6.05 16.42
N ALA A 77 -3.28 -4.75 16.18
CA ALA A 77 -2.93 -3.78 17.20
C ALA A 77 -3.97 -2.69 17.30
N CYS A 78 -4.23 -2.24 18.52
CA CYS A 78 -5.12 -1.12 18.74
C CYS A 78 -4.70 -0.32 19.98
N ALA A 79 -5.12 0.94 20.01
CA ALA A 79 -4.96 1.83 21.16
C ALA A 79 -6.09 2.85 21.21
N THR A 80 -6.36 3.35 22.40
CA THR A 80 -7.21 4.52 22.64
C THR A 80 -6.33 5.77 22.64
N ILE A 81 -6.61 6.71 21.76
CA ILE A 81 -5.89 7.98 21.61
C ILE A 81 -6.83 9.11 22.05
N ALA A 82 -6.42 9.87 23.06
CA ALA A 82 -7.12 11.09 23.46
C ALA A 82 -6.60 12.28 22.65
N MET A 83 -7.51 13.06 22.07
CA MET A 83 -7.19 14.33 21.42
C MET A 83 -6.52 15.29 22.42
N PRO A 84 -5.55 16.11 21.99
CA PRO A 84 -4.88 17.05 22.88
C PRO A 84 -5.88 18.03 23.47
N SER A 85 -5.65 18.46 24.72
CA SER A 85 -6.52 19.43 25.40
C SER A 85 -6.55 20.81 24.71
N SER A 86 -5.47 21.14 24.00
CA SER A 86 -5.34 22.29 23.12
C SER A 86 -4.34 21.98 22.03
N THR A 87 -4.54 22.54 20.83
CA THR A 87 -3.53 22.49 19.76
C THR A 87 -3.44 23.83 19.05
N GLY A 88 -2.21 24.27 18.75
CA GLY A 88 -1.96 25.50 18.02
C GLY A 88 -2.20 25.40 16.51
N ASP A 89 -2.23 24.18 15.96
CA ASP A 89 -2.56 23.89 14.56
C ASP A 89 -3.04 22.44 14.42
N ALA A 90 -4.37 22.28 14.41
CA ALA A 90 -5.02 20.98 14.28
C ALA A 90 -4.76 20.26 12.95
N SER A 91 -4.11 20.90 11.96
CA SER A 91 -3.74 20.25 10.69
C SER A 91 -2.33 19.67 10.68
N ARG A 92 -1.53 20.01 11.70
CA ARG A 92 -0.11 19.62 11.82
C ARG A 92 0.20 18.85 13.11
N SER A 93 -0.81 18.63 13.94
CA SER A 93 -0.76 17.79 15.12
C SER A 93 -1.41 16.45 14.83
N TYR A 94 -0.81 15.33 15.23
CA TYR A 94 -1.41 14.01 15.03
C TYR A 94 -0.81 12.97 15.97
N ALA A 95 -1.53 11.88 16.21
CA ALA A 95 -1.02 10.70 16.90
C ALA A 95 -1.59 9.41 16.31
N GLY A 96 -0.95 8.28 16.59
CA GLY A 96 -1.34 7.02 15.99
C GLY A 96 -0.48 5.83 16.34
N LEU A 97 -0.63 4.80 15.51
CA LEU A 97 0.08 3.52 15.63
C LEU A 97 1.19 3.42 14.58
N LEU A 98 2.29 2.79 14.99
CA LEU A 98 3.32 2.27 14.09
C LEU A 98 3.10 0.78 13.89
N PHE A 99 3.31 0.32 12.66
CA PHE A 99 3.26 -1.09 12.32
C PHE A 99 4.31 -1.40 11.25
N TRP A 100 4.68 -2.68 11.13
CA TRP A 100 5.78 -3.11 10.27
C TRP A 100 7.06 -2.29 10.48
N ALA A 101 7.32 -1.91 11.74
CA ALA A 101 8.50 -1.15 12.09
C ALA A 101 9.70 -2.10 12.19
N THR A 102 10.72 -1.90 11.36
CA THR A 102 11.98 -2.65 11.46
C THR A 102 13.04 -1.87 12.22
N ASP A 103 12.98 -0.54 12.15
CA ASP A 103 13.86 0.38 12.87
C ASP A 103 13.27 1.81 12.88
N LYS A 104 14.01 2.79 13.43
CA LYS A 104 13.58 4.20 13.52
C LYS A 104 13.38 4.91 12.17
N ASP A 105 13.92 4.35 11.10
CA ASP A 105 13.99 4.93 9.77
C ASP A 105 13.08 4.18 8.77
N ASN A 106 12.52 3.03 9.15
CA ASN A 106 11.70 2.16 8.31
C ASN A 106 10.48 1.62 9.06
N PHE A 107 9.30 2.18 8.77
CA PHE A 107 8.02 1.77 9.36
C PHE A 107 6.82 2.30 8.55
N TYR A 108 5.63 1.77 8.83
CA TYR A 108 4.38 2.42 8.48
C TYR A 108 3.77 3.11 9.70
N GLN A 109 3.02 4.19 9.47
CA GLN A 109 2.27 4.89 10.50
C GLN A 109 0.82 5.10 10.04
N ALA A 110 -0.14 4.78 10.90
CA ALA A 110 -1.54 5.14 10.75
C ALA A 110 -1.85 6.20 11.81
N VAL A 111 -2.28 7.40 11.41
CA VAL A 111 -2.41 8.53 12.32
C VAL A 111 -3.72 9.28 12.13
N ILE A 112 -4.21 9.85 13.23
CA ILE A 112 -5.41 10.69 13.29
C ILE A 112 -5.02 12.09 13.77
N SER A 113 -5.81 13.09 13.36
CA SER A 113 -5.52 14.50 13.58
C SER A 113 -6.71 15.22 14.25
N PRO A 114 -6.50 16.26 15.09
CA PRO A 114 -7.59 16.97 15.78
C PRO A 114 -8.58 17.67 14.86
N ASN A 115 -8.23 17.88 13.60
CA ASN A 115 -9.13 18.43 12.58
C ASN A 115 -9.99 17.37 11.85
N GLY A 116 -10.03 16.12 12.32
CA GLY A 116 -10.85 15.05 11.72
C GLY A 116 -10.20 14.31 10.55
N MET A 117 -8.91 14.56 10.30
CA MET A 117 -8.19 13.92 9.23
C MET A 117 -7.55 12.59 9.67
N PHE A 118 -7.44 11.65 8.74
CA PHE A 118 -6.74 10.37 8.89
C PHE A 118 -5.84 10.11 7.67
N THR A 119 -4.71 9.43 7.88
CA THR A 119 -3.81 8.95 6.82
C THR A 119 -3.07 7.68 7.24
N VAL A 120 -2.56 6.95 6.25
CA VAL A 120 -1.50 5.95 6.45
C VAL A 120 -0.30 6.37 5.60
N ALA A 121 0.85 6.54 6.23
CA ALA A 121 2.09 6.93 5.57
C ALA A 121 3.18 5.88 5.81
N ARG A 122 4.16 5.84 4.90
CA ARG A 122 5.32 4.95 5.00
C ARG A 122 6.59 5.76 5.14
N LYS A 123 7.47 5.38 6.07
CA LYS A 123 8.82 5.90 6.23
C LYS A 123 9.82 4.87 5.70
N ILE A 124 10.76 5.33 4.87
CA ILE A 124 11.84 4.51 4.32
C ILE A 124 13.14 5.30 4.43
N ALA A 125 14.16 4.67 5.00
CA ALA A 125 15.49 5.25 5.19
C ALA A 125 15.45 6.69 5.74
N GLY A 126 14.58 6.94 6.71
CA GLY A 126 14.50 8.23 7.40
C GLY A 126 13.47 9.20 6.81
N ARG A 127 12.87 8.90 5.64
CA ARG A 127 11.99 9.82 4.91
C ARG A 127 10.57 9.27 4.75
N ILE A 128 9.57 10.11 4.98
CA ILE A 128 8.19 9.81 4.59
C ILE A 128 8.07 9.81 3.06
N VAL A 129 7.62 8.68 2.50
CA VAL A 129 7.39 8.53 1.07
C VAL A 129 6.31 9.53 0.63
N PRO A 130 6.53 10.30 -0.44
CA PRO A 130 5.62 11.38 -0.84
C PRO A 130 4.23 10.89 -1.27
N THR A 131 4.11 9.63 -1.68
CA THR A 131 2.82 9.01 -1.98
C THR A 131 2.42 8.06 -0.86
N PRO A 132 1.52 8.48 0.04
CA PRO A 132 1.07 7.64 1.13
C PRO A 132 0.16 6.52 0.62
N PRO A 133 0.18 5.32 1.24
CA PRO A 133 -0.83 4.29 0.98
C PRO A 133 -2.27 4.78 1.12
N VAL A 134 -2.53 5.67 2.09
CA VAL A 134 -3.83 6.32 2.26
C VAL A 134 -3.61 7.82 2.41
N ASN A 135 -4.08 8.61 1.45
CA ASN A 135 -4.00 10.07 1.50
C ASN A 135 -4.73 10.63 2.72
N TRP A 136 -4.32 11.81 3.16
CA TRP A 136 -5.05 12.57 4.15
C TRP A 136 -6.49 12.83 3.69
N GLY A 137 -7.45 12.34 4.46
CA GLY A 137 -8.88 12.54 4.21
C GLY A 137 -9.67 12.72 5.51
N GLN A 138 -10.80 13.43 5.42
CA GLN A 138 -11.75 13.56 6.52
C GLN A 138 -12.43 12.22 6.80
N VAL A 139 -12.57 11.86 8.08
CA VAL A 139 -13.29 10.67 8.51
C VAL A 139 -14.31 11.04 9.59
N SER A 140 -15.60 10.79 9.32
CA SER A 140 -16.72 11.19 10.20
C SER A 140 -16.79 10.39 11.50
N THR A 141 -16.05 9.28 11.58
CA THR A 141 -16.03 8.41 12.76
C THR A 141 -15.15 8.95 13.88
N LEU A 142 -14.31 9.96 13.63
CA LEU A 142 -13.48 10.59 14.65
C LEU A 142 -14.33 11.48 15.58
N LYS A 143 -14.15 11.26 16.88
CA LYS A 143 -14.64 12.16 17.93
C LYS A 143 -13.63 13.29 18.09
N LEU A 144 -14.09 14.51 17.90
CA LEU A 144 -13.28 15.72 17.95
C LEU A 144 -13.58 16.51 19.22
N GLY A 145 -12.57 17.18 19.76
CA GLY A 145 -12.69 18.01 20.96
C GLY A 145 -11.63 17.67 21.99
N PRO A 146 -11.36 18.58 22.94
CA PRO A 146 -10.36 18.37 23.99
C PRO A 146 -10.57 17.06 24.75
N ASN A 147 -9.56 16.20 24.76
CA ASN A 147 -9.55 14.90 25.44
C ASN A 147 -10.57 13.86 24.92
N GLU A 148 -11.24 14.12 23.80
CA GLU A 148 -12.11 13.12 23.16
C GLU A 148 -11.29 11.89 22.76
N LYS A 149 -11.83 10.71 23.07
CA LYS A 149 -11.12 9.43 22.95
C LYS A 149 -11.53 8.69 21.68
N ASN A 150 -10.53 8.26 20.91
CA ASN A 150 -10.70 7.51 19.68
C ASN A 150 -9.92 6.19 19.73
N THR A 151 -10.55 5.08 19.40
CA THR A 151 -9.87 3.80 19.24
C THR A 151 -9.35 3.69 17.81
N LEU A 152 -8.03 3.59 17.63
CA LEU A 152 -7.40 3.29 16.35
C LEU A 152 -6.92 1.83 16.37
N ARG A 153 -7.22 1.08 15.31
CA ARG A 153 -6.81 -0.33 15.13
C ARG A 153 -6.16 -0.52 13.76
N VAL A 154 -5.04 -1.22 13.73
CA VAL A 154 -4.36 -1.68 12.50
C VAL A 154 -4.26 -3.20 12.56
N ALA A 155 -4.82 -3.86 11.55
CA ALA A 155 -4.70 -5.29 11.35
C ALA A 155 -3.93 -5.57 10.05
N THR A 156 -2.95 -6.47 10.08
CA THR A 156 -2.17 -6.90 8.93
C THR A 156 -2.22 -8.41 8.77
N ASP A 157 -2.42 -8.88 7.55
CA ASP A 157 -2.29 -10.28 7.17
C ASP A 157 -1.57 -10.39 5.82
N GLY A 158 -0.35 -10.92 5.84
CA GLY A 158 0.56 -10.87 4.69
C GLY A 158 0.78 -9.43 4.23
N GLU A 159 0.40 -9.12 2.99
CA GLU A 159 0.45 -7.77 2.43
C GLU A 159 -0.83 -6.95 2.68
N THR A 160 -1.89 -7.55 3.19
CA THR A 160 -3.17 -6.87 3.37
C THR A 160 -3.18 -6.10 4.68
N VAL A 161 -3.61 -4.84 4.63
CA VAL A 161 -3.78 -3.98 5.80
C VAL A 161 -5.22 -3.49 5.88
N ALA A 162 -5.80 -3.55 7.07
CA ALA A 162 -7.07 -2.90 7.41
C ALA A 162 -6.87 -1.93 8.58
N VAL A 163 -7.39 -0.72 8.44
CA VAL A 163 -7.38 0.28 9.51
C VAL A 163 -8.79 0.63 9.91
N SER A 164 -9.06 0.61 11.22
CA SER A 164 -10.36 0.95 11.79
C SER A 164 -10.24 2.07 12.81
N ILE A 165 -11.24 2.96 12.82
CA ILE A 165 -11.39 4.03 13.80
C ILE A 165 -12.75 3.87 14.46
N ASN A 166 -12.76 3.79 15.79
CA ASN A 166 -13.98 3.62 16.60
C ASN A 166 -14.85 2.44 16.14
N GLY A 167 -14.20 1.34 15.74
CA GLY A 167 -14.85 0.11 15.27
C GLY A 167 -15.22 0.10 13.78
N THR A 168 -15.15 1.23 13.08
CA THR A 168 -15.45 1.31 11.65
C THR A 168 -14.16 1.18 10.84
N VAL A 169 -14.13 0.25 9.87
CA VAL A 169 -13.01 0.16 8.90
C VAL A 169 -13.02 1.40 8.02
N VAL A 170 -11.95 2.18 8.05
CA VAL A 170 -11.80 3.43 7.28
C VAL A 170 -10.83 3.28 6.10
N ALA A 171 -10.01 2.23 6.09
CA ALA A 171 -9.13 1.94 4.97
C ALA A 171 -8.82 0.44 4.85
N ARG A 172 -8.65 -0.02 3.61
CA ARG A 172 -8.07 -1.32 3.24
C ARG A 172 -7.12 -1.12 2.07
N PHE A 173 -5.91 -1.68 2.14
CA PHE A 173 -4.92 -1.57 1.07
C PHE A 173 -3.91 -2.72 1.13
N ARG A 174 -3.18 -2.95 0.02
CA ARG A 174 -1.98 -3.80 0.02
C ARG A 174 -0.74 -2.98 0.34
N GLY A 175 0.10 -3.47 1.22
CA GLY A 175 1.37 -2.85 1.59
C GLY A 175 2.53 -3.83 1.56
N GLN A 176 3.75 -3.29 1.52
CA GLN A 176 4.97 -4.06 1.46
C GLN A 176 5.43 -4.41 2.88
N ALA A 177 5.05 -5.61 3.32
CA ALA A 177 5.49 -6.16 4.60
C ALA A 177 7.02 -6.33 4.61
N PRO A 178 7.68 -6.17 5.78
CA PRO A 178 9.09 -6.46 5.93
C PRO A 178 9.33 -7.97 5.84
N GLU A 179 10.53 -8.36 5.42
CA GLU A 179 10.85 -9.79 5.23
C GLU A 179 10.97 -10.57 6.55
N GLY A 180 11.37 -9.87 7.62
CA GLY A 180 11.61 -10.43 8.94
C GLY A 180 10.50 -10.12 9.92
N MET A 181 10.82 -10.32 11.20
CA MET A 181 9.99 -9.82 12.28
C MET A 181 9.94 -8.29 12.24
N SER A 182 8.85 -7.74 12.75
CA SER A 182 8.64 -6.31 12.86
C SER A 182 8.06 -5.95 14.22
N HIS A 183 8.05 -4.66 14.52
CA HIS A 183 7.52 -4.14 15.76
C HIS A 183 6.26 -3.31 15.52
N VAL A 184 5.53 -3.14 16.61
CA VAL A 184 4.36 -2.27 16.73
C VAL A 184 4.70 -1.17 17.71
N GLY A 185 4.21 0.03 17.45
CA GLY A 185 4.51 1.17 18.28
C GLY A 185 3.46 2.26 18.25
N LEU A 186 3.85 3.39 18.83
CA LEU A 186 3.07 4.61 18.95
C LEU A 186 3.86 5.77 18.37
N VAL A 187 3.13 6.73 17.84
CA VAL A 187 3.71 7.94 17.28
C VAL A 187 2.82 9.14 17.61
N ALA A 188 3.46 10.27 17.87
CA ALA A 188 2.78 11.54 18.07
C ALA A 188 3.61 12.70 17.50
N SER A 189 2.94 13.77 17.09
CA SER A 189 3.54 14.98 16.55
C SER A 189 2.95 16.21 17.22
N SER A 190 3.78 17.24 17.36
CA SER A 190 3.37 18.57 17.76
C SER A 190 3.32 19.51 16.56
N ALA A 191 2.36 20.42 16.57
CA ALA A 191 2.22 21.49 15.60
C ALA A 191 3.48 22.41 15.57
N PRO A 192 3.74 23.13 14.46
CA PRO A 192 4.82 24.11 14.39
C PRO A 192 4.64 25.33 15.30
N THR A 193 3.44 25.54 15.84
CA THR A 193 3.07 26.72 16.64
C THR A 193 3.04 26.45 18.15
N GLY A 194 3.17 25.20 18.58
CA GLY A 194 3.09 24.83 19.99
C GLY A 194 3.34 23.35 20.24
N VAL A 195 3.57 23.03 21.51
CA VAL A 195 3.69 21.64 21.97
C VAL A 195 2.30 21.07 22.17
N ASP A 196 2.03 19.92 21.55
CA ASP A 196 0.82 19.16 21.79
C ASP A 196 1.14 17.98 22.71
N THR A 197 0.27 17.71 23.68
CA THR A 197 0.42 16.54 24.56
C THR A 197 -0.65 15.52 24.21
N TRP A 198 -0.21 14.32 23.86
CA TRP A 198 -1.05 13.20 23.47
C TRP A 198 -1.02 12.13 24.56
N ARG A 199 -2.20 11.64 24.92
CA ARG A 199 -2.37 10.55 25.89
C ARG A 199 -2.89 9.33 25.15
N ILE A 200 -2.19 8.22 25.26
CA ILE A 200 -2.52 6.96 24.57
C ILE A 200 -2.66 5.86 25.63
N SER A 201 -3.82 5.23 25.69
CA SER A 201 -4.18 4.18 26.65
C SER A 201 -4.62 2.91 25.94
N ASP A 202 -4.87 1.85 26.71
CA ASP A 202 -5.48 0.60 26.23
C ASP A 202 -4.77 -0.03 25.03
N PHE A 203 -3.44 0.10 24.95
CA PHE A 203 -2.67 -0.50 23.88
C PHE A 203 -2.68 -2.03 23.99
N LYS A 204 -3.14 -2.69 22.94
CA LYS A 204 -3.17 -4.15 22.84
C LYS A 204 -2.58 -4.59 21.52
N VAL A 205 -1.89 -5.72 21.54
CA VAL A 205 -1.42 -6.40 20.34
C VAL A 205 -1.74 -7.88 20.45
N ALA A 206 -2.27 -8.45 19.38
CA ALA A 206 -2.37 -9.87 19.15
C ALA A 206 -1.68 -10.25 17.84
N ASP A 207 -1.25 -11.51 17.75
CA ASP A 207 -0.83 -12.08 16.47
C ASP A 207 -2.08 -12.34 15.63
N ALA A 208 -2.20 -11.70 14.47
CA ALA A 208 -3.40 -11.76 13.64
C ALA A 208 -3.67 -13.18 13.11
N GLN A 209 -2.64 -14.04 13.01
CA GLN A 209 -2.79 -15.44 12.62
C GLN A 209 -3.64 -16.25 13.62
N ALA A 210 -3.61 -15.91 14.92
CA ALA A 210 -4.43 -16.57 15.93
C ALA A 210 -5.93 -16.25 15.79
N GLN A 211 -6.29 -15.08 15.24
CA GLN A 211 -7.69 -14.69 15.02
C GLN A 211 -8.30 -15.36 13.80
N VAL A 212 -7.54 -15.57 12.72
CA VAL A 212 -8.02 -16.29 11.52
C VAL A 212 -8.31 -17.75 11.85
N SER A 213 -7.48 -18.40 12.68
CA SER A 213 -7.75 -19.78 13.15
C SER A 213 -8.95 -19.86 14.11
N ALA A 214 -9.18 -18.85 14.94
CA ALA A 214 -10.33 -18.80 15.85
C ALA A 214 -11.65 -18.54 15.12
N ASN A 215 -11.65 -17.68 14.09
CA ASN A 215 -12.84 -17.40 13.29
C ASN A 215 -13.18 -18.56 12.35
N ALA A 216 -12.19 -19.24 11.78
CA ALA A 216 -12.41 -20.45 10.99
C ALA A 216 -13.02 -21.60 11.82
N ALA A 217 -12.63 -21.73 13.10
CA ALA A 217 -13.21 -22.72 14.02
C ALA A 217 -14.62 -22.35 14.50
N ALA A 218 -14.96 -21.06 14.55
CA ALA A 218 -16.30 -20.59 14.89
C ALA A 218 -17.28 -20.73 13.70
N ASP A 219 -16.81 -20.48 12.48
CA ASP A 219 -17.60 -20.68 11.25
C ASP A 219 -17.91 -22.17 10.99
N ASP A 220 -17.00 -23.09 11.33
CA ASP A 220 -17.24 -24.54 11.23
C ASP A 220 -18.32 -25.04 12.21
N GLN A 221 -18.49 -24.38 13.37
CA GLN A 221 -19.56 -24.71 14.31
C GLN A 221 -20.92 -24.09 13.94
N GLN A 222 -20.93 -23.03 13.13
CA GLN A 222 -22.17 -22.38 12.67
C GLN A 222 -22.67 -22.96 11.33
N ALA A 223 -21.76 -23.40 10.45
CA ALA A 223 -22.06 -24.03 9.17
C ALA A 223 -22.70 -25.42 9.27
N GLN A 224 -22.65 -26.09 10.43
CA GLN A 224 -23.39 -27.34 10.67
C GLN A 224 -24.89 -27.12 10.99
N SER A 225 -25.35 -25.87 11.15
CA SER A 225 -26.72 -25.59 11.60
C SER A 225 -27.61 -24.82 10.60
N SER A 226 -27.07 -24.29 9.50
CA SER A 226 -27.89 -23.59 8.50
C SER A 226 -27.40 -23.85 7.09
N GLY A 227 -28.13 -24.68 6.35
CA GLY A 227 -27.96 -24.83 4.90
C GLY A 227 -28.37 -23.55 4.17
N ALA A 228 -27.40 -22.66 3.95
CA ALA A 228 -27.50 -21.55 3.03
C ALA A 228 -26.10 -21.28 2.45
N HIS A 229 -25.92 -21.62 1.18
CA HIS A 229 -24.72 -21.30 0.42
C HIS A 229 -24.72 -19.81 0.10
N ASP A 230 -23.84 -19.05 0.73
CA ASP A 230 -23.42 -17.74 0.23
C ASP A 230 -21.89 -17.67 0.16
N HIS A 231 -21.42 -17.19 -0.98
CA HIS A 231 -20.07 -17.35 -1.49
C HIS A 231 -19.12 -16.32 -0.85
N LEU A 232 -18.59 -16.63 0.34
CA LEU A 232 -17.44 -15.91 0.89
C LEU A 232 -16.18 -16.42 0.19
N ILE A 233 -15.62 -15.59 -0.70
CA ILE A 233 -14.33 -15.83 -1.34
C ILE A 233 -13.23 -15.65 -0.28
N THR A 234 -12.92 -16.71 0.45
CA THR A 234 -11.62 -16.88 1.11
C THR A 234 -10.60 -17.23 0.04
N GLY A 235 -10.07 -16.19 -0.61
CA GLY A 235 -9.01 -16.33 -1.60
C GLY A 235 -7.71 -16.78 -0.95
N ALA A 236 -7.54 -18.08 -0.75
CA ALA A 236 -6.21 -18.67 -0.81
C ALA A 236 -5.68 -18.33 -2.21
N ILE A 237 -4.71 -17.41 -2.28
CA ILE A 237 -4.00 -17.08 -3.51
C ILE A 237 -3.23 -18.35 -3.88
N ALA A 238 -3.84 -19.20 -4.71
CA ALA A 238 -3.11 -20.26 -5.38
C ALA A 238 -1.97 -19.55 -6.12
N SER A 239 -0.74 -19.80 -5.71
CA SER A 239 0.45 -19.26 -6.36
C SER A 239 0.37 -19.62 -7.83
N ALA A 240 0.09 -18.62 -8.67
CA ALA A 240 0.00 -18.80 -10.10
C ALA A 240 1.31 -19.43 -10.61
N PRO A 241 1.25 -20.35 -11.59
CA PRO A 241 2.46 -20.90 -12.20
C PRO A 241 3.36 -19.75 -12.64
N VAL A 242 4.67 -19.87 -12.35
CA VAL A 242 5.66 -18.87 -12.72
C VAL A 242 5.53 -18.60 -14.21
N ALA A 243 5.13 -17.37 -14.57
CA ALA A 243 5.08 -16.96 -15.96
C ALA A 243 6.47 -17.24 -16.58
N PRO A 244 6.54 -17.98 -17.70
CA PRO A 244 7.82 -18.27 -18.34
C PRO A 244 8.58 -16.96 -18.62
N GLY A 245 9.78 -16.81 -18.06
CA GLY A 245 10.65 -15.66 -18.33
C GLY A 245 10.89 -14.70 -17.16
N CYS A 246 10.25 -14.89 -16.01
CA CYS A 246 10.60 -14.18 -14.78
C CYS A 246 11.80 -14.84 -14.08
N GLY A 247 12.59 -14.06 -13.34
CA GLY A 247 13.70 -14.58 -12.53
C GLY A 247 13.26 -15.67 -11.55
N THR A 248 14.19 -16.55 -11.17
CA THR A 248 13.95 -17.61 -10.16
C THR A 248 14.21 -17.12 -8.73
N GLY A 249 14.45 -15.82 -8.56
CA GLY A 249 14.69 -15.22 -7.26
C GLY A 249 13.44 -15.20 -6.38
N LYS A 250 13.65 -14.80 -5.13
CA LYS A 250 12.56 -14.61 -4.16
C LYS A 250 11.56 -13.60 -4.72
N VAL A 251 10.26 -13.93 -4.66
CA VAL A 251 9.19 -13.00 -5.06
C VAL A 251 9.14 -11.84 -4.08
N LEU A 252 9.20 -10.63 -4.62
CA LEU A 252 9.09 -9.37 -3.88
C LEU A 252 7.74 -8.70 -4.09
N PHE A 253 7.12 -8.94 -5.25
CA PHE A 253 5.81 -8.44 -5.60
C PHE A 253 5.25 -9.28 -6.75
N ASP A 254 3.96 -9.59 -6.66
CA ASP A 254 3.21 -10.29 -7.70
C ASP A 254 1.87 -9.58 -7.87
N GLU A 255 1.54 -9.24 -9.10
CA GLU A 255 0.31 -8.54 -9.44
C GLU A 255 -0.55 -9.42 -10.36
N PRO A 256 -1.55 -10.12 -9.80
CA PRO A 256 -2.40 -11.00 -10.57
C PRO A 256 -3.45 -10.23 -11.39
N PHE A 257 -3.65 -8.93 -11.15
CA PHE A 257 -4.64 -8.10 -11.84
C PHE A 257 -6.09 -8.65 -11.80
N THR A 258 -6.46 -9.34 -10.73
CA THR A 258 -7.80 -9.95 -10.58
C THR A 258 -8.84 -8.96 -10.09
N VAL A 259 -8.44 -8.04 -9.20
CA VAL A 259 -9.27 -6.98 -8.63
C VAL A 259 -8.52 -5.67 -8.74
N HIS A 260 -9.25 -4.58 -8.92
CA HIS A 260 -8.65 -3.25 -8.97
C HIS A 260 -7.98 -2.88 -7.64
N ASP A 261 -6.65 -2.90 -7.63
CA ASP A 261 -5.85 -2.41 -6.52
C ASP A 261 -5.68 -0.88 -6.65
N PRO A 262 -6.23 -0.07 -5.71
CA PRO A 262 -6.13 1.38 -5.75
C PRO A 262 -4.68 1.90 -5.66
N ASN A 263 -3.73 1.07 -5.27
CA ASN A 263 -2.30 1.42 -5.30
C ASN A 263 -1.79 1.74 -6.71
N TRP A 264 -2.47 1.24 -7.75
CA TRP A 264 -2.19 1.60 -9.14
C TRP A 264 -2.82 2.93 -9.57
N GLY A 265 -3.66 3.54 -8.73
CA GLY A 265 -4.45 4.72 -9.03
C GLY A 265 -5.95 4.39 -9.13
N GLU A 266 -6.76 5.44 -9.23
CA GLU A 266 -8.20 5.29 -9.40
C GLU A 266 -8.54 4.60 -10.72
N LYS A 267 -9.65 3.85 -10.71
CA LYS A 267 -10.23 3.31 -11.94
C LYS A 267 -10.81 4.46 -12.75
N ASP A 268 -10.49 4.51 -14.05
CA ASP A 268 -11.02 5.49 -14.98
C ASP A 268 -11.14 4.90 -16.39
N ASP A 269 -11.56 5.71 -17.36
CA ASP A 269 -11.76 5.28 -18.74
C ASP A 269 -10.43 4.90 -19.44
N GLN A 270 -9.29 5.32 -18.89
CA GLN A 270 -7.97 5.05 -19.46
C GLN A 270 -7.30 3.84 -18.83
N PHE A 271 -7.75 3.41 -17.65
CA PHE A 271 -7.13 2.32 -16.91
C PHE A 271 -8.12 1.57 -16.02
N SER A 272 -8.14 0.26 -16.17
CA SER A 272 -8.88 -0.65 -15.31
C SER A 272 -8.13 -1.95 -15.08
N ILE A 273 -8.28 -2.53 -13.90
CA ILE A 273 -7.78 -3.86 -13.57
C ILE A 273 -8.96 -4.81 -13.36
N GLY A 274 -8.87 -6.01 -13.92
CA GLY A 274 -9.84 -7.09 -13.76
C GLY A 274 -9.53 -8.26 -14.68
N ASP A 275 -10.15 -9.41 -14.43
CA ASP A 275 -10.05 -10.59 -15.30
C ASP A 275 -8.60 -11.05 -15.57
N GLY A 276 -7.70 -10.82 -14.60
CA GLY A 276 -6.30 -11.20 -14.69
C GLY A 276 -5.44 -10.23 -15.51
N LYS A 277 -5.95 -9.03 -15.84
CA LYS A 277 -5.28 -8.06 -16.71
C LYS A 277 -5.48 -6.61 -16.26
N ALA A 278 -4.44 -5.81 -16.43
CA ALA A 278 -4.56 -4.36 -16.49
C ALA A 278 -4.84 -3.94 -17.94
N THR A 279 -5.92 -3.20 -18.17
CA THR A 279 -6.30 -2.67 -19.48
C THR A 279 -6.04 -1.18 -19.51
N PHE A 280 -5.26 -0.73 -20.49
CA PHE A 280 -4.99 0.66 -20.80
C PHE A 280 -5.73 1.08 -22.07
N THR A 281 -6.45 2.19 -22.01
CA THR A 281 -7.08 2.85 -23.17
C THR A 281 -6.65 4.32 -23.20
N PRO A 282 -5.37 4.61 -23.50
CA PRO A 282 -4.88 5.98 -23.52
C PRO A 282 -5.64 6.82 -24.55
N PRO A 283 -5.84 8.12 -24.30
CA PRO A 283 -6.41 9.00 -25.31
C PRO A 283 -5.57 8.99 -26.58
N SER A 284 -6.22 9.24 -27.71
CA SER A 284 -5.57 9.34 -29.03
C SER A 284 -4.33 10.23 -29.00
N GLY A 285 -3.20 9.69 -29.48
CA GLY A 285 -1.92 10.40 -29.53
C GLY A 285 -1.22 10.63 -28.19
N LEU A 286 -1.77 10.13 -27.08
CA LEU A 286 -1.26 10.36 -25.73
C LEU A 286 -0.86 9.06 -25.02
N PRO A 287 0.10 9.13 -24.08
CA PRO A 287 0.37 8.05 -23.15
C PRO A 287 -0.58 8.08 -21.94
N ALA A 288 -0.85 6.91 -21.37
CA ALA A 288 -1.37 6.73 -20.03
C ALA A 288 -0.33 5.95 -19.22
N LEU A 289 -0.12 6.41 -17.99
CA LEU A 289 0.88 5.87 -17.08
C LEU A 289 0.21 5.55 -15.75
N ARG A 290 0.59 4.41 -15.15
CA ARG A 290 0.21 4.01 -13.79
C ARG A 290 1.42 3.38 -13.12
N TRP A 291 1.65 3.65 -11.84
CA TRP A 291 2.70 2.96 -11.07
C TRP A 291 2.13 2.56 -9.72
N ASN A 292 2.69 1.50 -9.12
CA ASN A 292 2.28 1.09 -7.79
C ASN A 292 2.85 2.09 -6.78
N ARG A 293 1.95 2.77 -6.07
CA ARG A 293 2.26 3.88 -5.17
C ARG A 293 2.80 3.46 -3.79
N VAL A 294 2.79 2.16 -3.48
CA VAL A 294 3.12 1.65 -2.14
C VAL A 294 4.39 0.82 -2.13
N PHE A 295 4.58 -0.03 -3.14
CA PHE A 295 5.74 -0.90 -3.25
C PHE A 295 6.91 -0.14 -3.88
N VAL A 296 8.08 -0.27 -3.25
CA VAL A 296 9.34 0.29 -3.76
C VAL A 296 10.44 -0.76 -3.76
N PHE A 297 11.34 -0.62 -4.71
CA PHE A 297 12.37 -1.61 -4.98
C PHE A 297 13.74 -0.95 -5.23
N GLY A 298 14.78 -1.63 -4.78
CA GLY A 298 16.17 -1.34 -5.17
C GLY A 298 16.55 -2.20 -6.37
N ASP A 299 17.33 -3.24 -6.11
CA ASP A 299 17.71 -4.24 -7.10
C ASP A 299 16.55 -5.21 -7.37
N ILE A 300 16.24 -5.47 -8.64
CA ILE A 300 15.11 -6.30 -9.06
C ILE A 300 15.39 -7.10 -10.33
N ASP A 301 14.65 -8.19 -10.47
CA ASP A 301 14.40 -8.90 -11.72
C ASP A 301 12.88 -8.99 -11.91
N THR A 302 12.38 -8.20 -12.85
CA THR A 302 10.95 -8.04 -13.12
C THR A 302 10.61 -8.46 -14.53
N CYS A 303 9.42 -9.02 -14.69
CA CYS A 303 8.85 -9.46 -15.96
C CYS A 303 7.40 -8.99 -16.05
N VAL A 304 6.91 -8.85 -17.27
CA VAL A 304 5.50 -8.52 -17.54
C VAL A 304 5.16 -8.84 -18.98
N ASN A 305 3.89 -9.15 -19.24
CA ASN A 305 3.35 -9.40 -20.57
C ASN A 305 2.57 -8.19 -21.08
N PHE A 306 2.75 -7.88 -22.37
CA PHE A 306 2.01 -6.83 -23.09
C PHE A 306 1.33 -7.38 -24.34
N GLU A 307 0.12 -6.93 -24.60
CA GLU A 307 -0.65 -7.28 -25.80
C GLU A 307 -1.44 -6.06 -26.31
N LEU A 308 -1.30 -5.74 -27.60
CA LEU A 308 -2.15 -4.75 -28.25
C LEU A 308 -3.47 -5.41 -28.71
N ALA A 309 -4.62 -4.91 -28.27
CA ALA A 309 -5.91 -5.57 -28.49
C ALA A 309 -6.39 -5.58 -29.96
N LYS A 310 -6.12 -4.48 -30.69
CA LYS A 310 -6.52 -4.29 -32.10
C LYS A 310 -5.40 -3.64 -32.91
N ASN A 311 -5.43 -3.77 -34.23
CA ASN A 311 -4.44 -3.10 -35.07
C ASN A 311 -4.45 -1.58 -34.82
N THR A 312 -3.27 -1.00 -34.65
CA THR A 312 -3.09 0.44 -34.46
C THR A 312 -3.00 1.16 -35.80
N ALA A 313 -3.43 2.42 -35.82
CA ALA A 313 -3.28 3.29 -36.98
C ALA A 313 -1.80 3.61 -37.29
N ASN A 314 -0.93 3.63 -36.27
CA ASN A 314 0.50 3.88 -36.44
C ASN A 314 1.34 3.11 -35.42
N ALA A 315 1.97 2.04 -35.88
CA ALA A 315 2.81 1.17 -35.06
C ALA A 315 4.14 1.79 -34.60
N THR A 316 4.44 3.05 -34.97
CA THR A 316 5.64 3.77 -34.48
C THR A 316 5.35 4.67 -33.27
N THR A 317 4.08 5.02 -33.04
CA THR A 317 3.65 5.89 -31.94
C THR A 317 2.76 5.19 -30.92
N SER A 318 2.29 3.97 -31.24
CA SER A 318 1.69 3.04 -30.29
C SER A 318 2.77 2.20 -29.62
N TYR A 319 2.76 2.08 -28.30
CA TYR A 319 3.69 1.24 -27.54
C TYR A 319 3.19 0.96 -26.13
N ALA A 320 3.67 -0.11 -25.51
CA ALA A 320 3.48 -0.36 -24.08
C ALA A 320 4.77 -0.87 -23.43
N GLY A 321 4.84 -0.77 -22.11
CA GLY A 321 6.07 -1.11 -21.42
C GLY A 321 6.05 -0.90 -19.91
N LEU A 322 7.23 -1.09 -19.33
CA LEU A 322 7.50 -0.89 -17.92
C LEU A 322 8.03 0.52 -17.66
N VAL A 323 7.59 1.07 -16.53
CA VAL A 323 8.21 2.20 -15.85
C VAL A 323 9.06 1.63 -14.71
N PHE A 324 10.28 2.11 -14.55
CA PHE A 324 11.17 1.72 -13.44
C PHE A 324 11.97 2.93 -12.98
N TRP A 325 12.55 2.83 -11.79
CA TRP A 325 13.23 3.96 -11.16
C TRP A 325 12.35 5.21 -11.09
N ALA A 326 11.05 5.01 -10.83
CA ALA A 326 10.09 6.10 -10.75
C ALA A 326 10.15 6.77 -9.38
N GLU A 327 10.55 8.04 -9.39
CA GLU A 327 10.53 8.92 -8.23
C GLU A 327 9.21 9.69 -8.15
N ASP A 328 8.68 10.11 -9.31
CA ASP A 328 7.39 10.77 -9.49
C ASP A 328 6.91 10.68 -10.97
N SER A 329 5.81 11.37 -11.33
CA SER A 329 5.27 11.40 -12.70
C SER A 329 6.10 12.14 -13.74
N ARG A 330 7.20 12.74 -13.32
CA ARG A 330 8.07 13.59 -14.15
C ARG A 330 9.49 13.04 -14.20
N ASN A 331 9.86 12.14 -13.29
CA ASN A 331 11.20 11.62 -13.13
C ASN A 331 11.16 10.09 -13.02
N TYR A 332 11.44 9.40 -14.14
CA TYR A 332 11.43 7.94 -14.24
C TYR A 332 12.18 7.44 -15.48
N PHE A 333 12.39 6.14 -15.58
CA PHE A 333 12.77 5.49 -16.82
C PHE A 333 11.60 4.68 -17.37
N GLN A 334 11.52 4.58 -18.69
CA GLN A 334 10.58 3.73 -19.39
C GLN A 334 11.30 2.80 -20.36
N ALA A 335 10.93 1.52 -20.36
CA ALA A 335 11.32 0.53 -21.34
C ALA A 335 10.06 0.10 -22.09
N VAL A 336 9.98 0.38 -23.40
CA VAL A 336 8.74 0.22 -24.17
C VAL A 336 8.97 -0.54 -25.47
N LEU A 337 7.98 -1.33 -25.87
CA LEU A 337 7.95 -2.10 -27.10
C LEU A 337 6.77 -1.63 -27.97
N ALA A 338 7.05 -1.35 -29.23
CA ALA A 338 6.07 -0.97 -30.23
C ALA A 338 5.59 -2.20 -31.04
N PRO A 339 4.34 -2.19 -31.58
CA PRO A 339 3.78 -3.32 -32.31
C PRO A 339 4.54 -3.69 -33.59
N ASN A 340 5.39 -2.81 -34.12
CA ASN A 340 6.25 -3.11 -35.27
C ASN A 340 7.58 -3.81 -34.88
N GLY A 341 7.75 -4.17 -33.61
CA GLY A 341 8.92 -4.85 -33.08
C GLY A 341 10.09 -3.93 -32.76
N TYR A 342 9.89 -2.62 -32.72
CA TYR A 342 10.90 -1.68 -32.22
C TYR A 342 10.82 -1.54 -30.71
N PHE A 343 11.98 -1.54 -30.06
CA PHE A 343 12.15 -1.40 -28.62
C PHE A 343 13.06 -0.21 -28.29
N THR A 344 12.86 0.40 -27.13
CA THR A 344 13.71 1.50 -26.63
C THR A 344 13.66 1.59 -25.10
N VAL A 345 14.70 2.20 -24.54
CA VAL A 345 14.69 2.71 -23.16
C VAL A 345 14.92 4.21 -23.19
N ALA A 346 14.09 4.97 -22.50
CA ALA A 346 14.21 6.42 -22.36
C ALA A 346 14.18 6.83 -20.89
N ARG A 347 14.92 7.88 -20.55
CA ARG A 347 14.79 8.59 -19.27
C ARG A 347 13.85 9.75 -19.46
N ILE A 348 12.87 9.89 -18.56
CA ILE A 348 12.01 11.06 -18.44
C ILE A 348 12.54 11.88 -17.25
N ALA A 349 12.85 13.15 -17.48
CA ALA A 349 13.29 14.10 -16.48
C ALA A 349 12.46 15.37 -16.62
N ASP A 350 11.93 15.87 -15.50
CA ASP A 350 11.00 17.00 -15.46
C ASP A 350 9.80 16.87 -16.42
N GLY A 351 9.36 15.65 -16.70
CA GLY A 351 8.23 15.32 -17.57
C GLY A 351 8.58 15.32 -19.05
N LYS A 352 9.87 15.39 -19.42
CA LYS A 352 10.34 15.34 -20.81
C LYS A 352 11.33 14.21 -21.03
N ALA A 353 11.26 13.57 -22.18
CA ALA A 353 12.27 12.59 -22.56
C ALA A 353 13.63 13.27 -22.76
N VAL A 354 14.66 12.73 -22.09
CA VAL A 354 16.05 13.15 -22.31
C VAL A 354 16.46 12.78 -23.72
N ALA A 355 17.09 13.71 -24.43
CA ALA A 355 17.42 13.57 -25.86
C ALA A 355 18.25 12.31 -26.16
N LYS A 356 19.27 12.03 -25.33
CA LYS A 356 20.07 10.82 -25.45
C LYS A 356 19.38 9.67 -24.70
N ARG A 357 18.87 8.71 -25.47
CA ARG A 357 18.24 7.49 -24.95
C ARG A 357 19.32 6.49 -24.49
N PRO A 358 19.17 5.84 -23.33
CA PRO A 358 20.01 4.71 -22.94
C PRO A 358 20.02 3.58 -23.98
N VAL A 359 18.85 3.28 -24.55
CA VAL A 359 18.73 2.36 -25.70
C VAL A 359 17.90 3.07 -26.79
N PRO A 360 18.50 3.43 -27.94
CA PRO A 360 17.76 4.04 -29.04
C PRO A 360 16.72 3.07 -29.60
N TRP A 361 15.73 3.59 -30.34
CA TRP A 361 14.76 2.74 -31.04
C TRP A 361 15.48 1.74 -31.94
N THR A 362 15.37 0.46 -31.58
CA THR A 362 16.08 -0.64 -32.23
C THR A 362 15.07 -1.74 -32.54
N LYS A 363 15.10 -2.25 -33.76
CA LYS A 363 14.25 -3.38 -34.15
C LYS A 363 14.78 -4.66 -33.48
N VAL A 364 13.94 -5.33 -32.71
CA VAL A 364 14.28 -6.58 -32.01
C VAL A 364 13.62 -7.77 -32.70
N ALA A 365 14.41 -8.70 -33.21
CA ALA A 365 13.91 -9.85 -33.97
C ALA A 365 13.05 -10.81 -33.13
N ALA A 366 13.23 -10.79 -31.81
CA ALA A 366 12.48 -11.63 -30.88
C ALA A 366 11.03 -11.14 -30.64
N ALA A 367 10.69 -9.90 -31.01
CA ALA A 367 9.35 -9.37 -30.77
C ALA A 367 8.30 -9.99 -31.71
N ASN A 368 7.18 -10.39 -31.13
CA ASN A 368 5.98 -10.79 -31.84
C ASN A 368 5.24 -9.53 -32.30
N ALA A 369 5.46 -9.12 -33.55
CA ALA A 369 4.87 -7.91 -34.12
C ALA A 369 3.37 -8.07 -34.43
N GLY A 370 2.63 -6.96 -34.34
CA GLY A 370 1.20 -6.85 -34.63
C GLY A 370 0.29 -6.89 -33.41
N SER A 371 -1.02 -6.79 -33.64
CA SER A 371 -2.04 -6.92 -32.60
C SER A 371 -2.29 -8.38 -32.19
N LYS A 372 -2.85 -8.59 -31.00
CA LYS A 372 -3.17 -9.90 -30.40
C LYS A 372 -1.95 -10.81 -30.26
N LYS A 373 -0.77 -10.20 -30.19
CA LYS A 373 0.51 -10.86 -29.97
C LYS A 373 1.02 -10.45 -28.60
N THR A 374 1.17 -11.44 -27.73
CA THR A 374 1.78 -11.24 -26.42
C THR A 374 3.29 -11.16 -26.57
N ASN A 375 3.87 -10.19 -25.88
CA ASN A 375 5.32 -10.08 -25.70
C ASN A 375 5.63 -10.00 -24.21
N THR A 376 6.63 -10.75 -23.77
CA THR A 376 7.18 -10.68 -22.42
C THR A 376 8.38 -9.75 -22.42
N MET A 377 8.36 -8.74 -21.57
CA MET A 377 9.52 -7.90 -21.29
C MET A 377 10.06 -8.29 -19.92
N ARG A 378 11.38 -8.47 -19.82
CA ARG A 378 12.08 -8.67 -18.55
C ARG A 378 13.13 -7.58 -18.35
N LEU A 379 13.15 -6.96 -17.19
CA LEU A 379 14.20 -6.04 -16.75
C LEU A 379 14.92 -6.65 -15.55
N LYS A 380 16.25 -6.74 -15.63
CA LYS A 380 17.09 -7.03 -14.47
C LYS A 380 17.92 -5.79 -14.15
N ILE A 381 17.76 -5.30 -12.93
CA ILE A 381 18.33 -4.06 -12.41
C ILE A 381 19.16 -4.41 -11.18
N VAL A 382 20.46 -4.16 -11.24
CA VAL A 382 21.40 -4.41 -10.14
C VAL A 382 22.32 -3.20 -10.00
N GLY A 383 22.19 -2.47 -8.90
CA GLY A 383 22.87 -1.20 -8.69
C GLY A 383 22.58 -0.21 -9.81
N ASN A 384 23.61 0.14 -10.59
CA ASN A 384 23.52 1.10 -11.70
C ASN A 384 23.38 0.43 -13.08
N ALA A 385 23.25 -0.90 -13.13
CA ALA A 385 23.21 -1.67 -14.37
C ALA A 385 21.80 -2.20 -14.65
N VAL A 386 21.38 -2.08 -15.90
CA VAL A 386 20.08 -2.57 -16.39
C VAL A 386 20.29 -3.45 -17.62
N THR A 387 19.69 -4.63 -17.63
CA THR A 387 19.58 -5.49 -18.81
C THR A 387 18.11 -5.71 -19.16
N VAL A 388 17.80 -5.73 -20.45
CA VAL A 388 16.45 -5.92 -20.96
C VAL A 388 16.42 -7.11 -21.90
N GLU A 389 15.42 -7.98 -21.69
CA GLU A 389 15.09 -9.08 -22.59
C GLU A 389 13.67 -8.90 -23.12
N ILE A 390 13.47 -9.27 -24.39
CA ILE A 390 12.14 -9.39 -25.02
C ILE A 390 11.99 -10.84 -25.45
N ASN A 391 10.93 -11.50 -24.99
CA ASN A 391 10.64 -12.91 -25.26
C ASN A 391 11.86 -13.83 -25.00
N GLY A 392 12.56 -13.58 -23.87
CA GLY A 392 13.73 -14.36 -23.44
C GLY A 392 15.00 -14.15 -24.28
N LYS A 393 15.04 -13.12 -25.14
CA LYS A 393 16.24 -12.75 -25.91
C LYS A 393 16.74 -11.36 -25.52
N PRO A 394 18.06 -11.14 -25.44
CA PRO A 394 18.62 -9.82 -25.15
C PRO A 394 18.12 -8.75 -26.13
N ALA A 395 17.64 -7.63 -25.59
CA ALA A 395 17.14 -6.49 -26.34
C ALA A 395 17.92 -5.20 -26.08
N GLY A 396 18.58 -5.10 -24.91
CA GLY A 396 19.44 -3.96 -24.58
C GLY A 396 20.11 -4.12 -23.22
N SER A 397 21.15 -3.34 -22.99
CA SER A 397 21.74 -3.16 -21.66
C SER A 397 22.41 -1.80 -21.57
N PHE A 398 22.45 -1.23 -20.37
CA PHE A 398 23.11 0.05 -20.12
C PHE A 398 23.49 0.20 -18.65
N LYS A 399 24.33 1.21 -18.38
CA LYS A 399 24.62 1.68 -17.02
C LYS A 399 24.30 3.16 -16.91
N THR A 400 23.68 3.57 -15.82
CA THR A 400 23.40 4.97 -15.51
C THR A 400 23.16 5.12 -14.01
N GLU A 401 23.25 6.33 -13.50
CA GLU A 401 22.95 6.63 -12.10
C GLU A 401 21.53 6.18 -11.73
N ALA A 402 21.46 5.27 -10.75
CA ALA A 402 20.21 4.82 -10.14
C ALA A 402 19.71 5.88 -9.15
N PRO A 403 18.40 5.92 -8.85
CA PRO A 403 17.89 6.71 -7.75
C PRO A 403 18.63 6.39 -6.45
N ARG A 404 18.81 7.40 -5.60
CA ARG A 404 19.46 7.23 -4.29
C ARG A 404 18.70 6.28 -3.36
N TRP A 405 17.39 6.13 -3.59
CA TRP A 405 16.48 5.40 -2.72
C TRP A 405 15.72 4.35 -3.53
N PRO A 406 15.22 3.28 -2.88
CA PRO A 406 14.24 2.39 -3.49
C PRO A 406 13.10 3.20 -4.11
N SER A 407 12.64 2.77 -5.28
CA SER A 407 11.74 3.55 -6.14
C SER A 407 10.64 2.67 -6.71
N HIS A 408 9.63 3.30 -7.31
CA HIS A 408 8.47 2.59 -7.79
C HIS A 408 8.72 1.91 -9.15
N ILE A 409 7.94 0.86 -9.41
CA ILE A 409 7.74 0.32 -10.75
C ILE A 409 6.34 0.68 -11.23
N GLY A 410 6.18 0.73 -12.55
CA GLY A 410 4.90 1.01 -13.17
C GLY A 410 4.74 0.42 -14.54
N LEU A 411 3.62 0.78 -15.14
CA LEU A 411 3.15 0.37 -16.43
C LEU A 411 2.84 1.63 -17.26
N LEU A 412 3.10 1.55 -18.55
CA LEU A 412 2.78 2.61 -19.48
C LEU A 412 2.24 2.00 -20.76
N ALA A 413 1.25 2.67 -21.34
CA ALA A 413 0.79 2.43 -22.70
C ALA A 413 0.58 3.77 -23.41
N ALA A 414 0.86 3.82 -24.70
CA ALA A 414 0.62 4.97 -25.55
C ALA A 414 -0.20 4.58 -26.76
N SER A 415 -1.10 5.48 -27.14
CA SER A 415 -1.92 5.34 -28.33
C SER A 415 -1.31 6.11 -29.49
N ALA A 416 -1.36 5.52 -30.68
CA ALA A 416 -1.25 6.27 -31.91
C ALA A 416 -2.40 7.29 -32.02
N GLU A 417 -2.16 8.35 -32.80
CA GLU A 417 -3.23 9.28 -33.19
C GLU A 417 -4.23 8.55 -34.10
N SER A 418 -5.47 8.45 -33.64
CA SER A 418 -6.60 7.83 -34.33
C SER A 418 -7.94 8.34 -33.77
N LYS A 419 -9.07 7.82 -34.25
CA LYS A 419 -10.40 8.21 -33.76
C LYS A 419 -10.70 7.71 -32.33
N GLU A 420 -10.27 6.49 -32.01
CA GLU A 420 -10.67 5.79 -30.77
C GLU A 420 -9.50 5.53 -29.82
N GLY A 421 -8.28 5.79 -30.27
CA GLY A 421 -7.07 5.34 -29.59
C GLY A 421 -6.84 3.82 -29.67
N ASP A 422 -5.73 3.41 -29.11
CA ASP A 422 -5.31 2.02 -28.97
C ASP A 422 -5.64 1.48 -27.58
N THR A 423 -5.86 0.17 -27.49
CA THR A 423 -6.08 -0.53 -26.23
C THR A 423 -4.97 -1.55 -26.02
N TRP A 424 -4.30 -1.46 -24.87
CA TRP A 424 -3.24 -2.36 -24.47
C TRP A 424 -3.66 -3.16 -23.24
N MET A 425 -3.32 -4.44 -23.22
CA MET A 425 -3.51 -5.33 -22.08
C MET A 425 -2.15 -5.67 -21.49
N VAL A 426 -2.10 -5.70 -20.16
CA VAL A 426 -0.91 -6.05 -19.38
C VAL A 426 -1.27 -7.19 -18.43
N SER A 427 -0.43 -8.21 -18.33
CA SER A 427 -0.61 -9.33 -17.41
C SER A 427 0.70 -9.80 -16.83
N ASP A 428 0.62 -10.67 -15.81
CA ASP A 428 1.77 -11.41 -15.27
C ASP A 428 2.92 -10.50 -14.81
N LEU A 429 2.59 -9.34 -14.21
CA LEU A 429 3.61 -8.47 -13.64
C LEU A 429 4.13 -9.10 -12.36
N ARG A 430 5.42 -9.45 -12.37
CA ARG A 430 6.10 -10.04 -11.22
C ARG A 430 7.46 -9.39 -11.03
N VAL A 431 7.83 -9.25 -9.76
CA VAL A 431 9.12 -8.71 -9.32
C VAL A 431 9.76 -9.72 -8.39
N THR A 432 11.00 -10.06 -8.68
CA THR A 432 11.82 -10.96 -7.88
C THR A 432 13.14 -10.29 -7.50
N ALA A 433 13.80 -10.81 -6.47
CA ALA A 433 15.19 -10.49 -6.21
C ALA A 433 16.06 -10.98 -7.40
N PRO A 434 17.07 -10.21 -7.83
CA PRO A 434 17.83 -10.51 -9.04
C PRO A 434 18.80 -11.69 -8.97
#